data_AF-A0A6G3XRL6-F1
#
_entry.id   AF-A0A6G3XRL6-F1
#
_cell.length_a   1.000
_cell.length_b   1.000
_cell.length_c   1.000
_cell.angle_alpha   90.00
_cell.angle_beta   90.00
_cell.angle_gamma   90.00
#
_symmetry.space_group_name_H-M   'P 1'
#
loop_
_entity.id
_entity.type
_entity.pdbx_description
1 polymer ?
#
loop_
_entity_poly.entity_id
_entity_poly.type
_entity_poly.pdbx_seq_one_letter_code
_entity_poly.pdbx_strand_id
1 'polypeptide(L)'
;AYRRAGKRVGVLAVDPSSPFSGGALLGDRIRMADHVSDPGVYIRSMATRGHLGGLAWSAPQAIRVLDAAGCDVVLVETVGVGQSEVEIASQADTSVVLLAPGMGDGIQAAKAGIL
;
A
#
# COMPACT_ATOMS: atom_id res chain seq x y z
N ALA A 1 -6.11 15.88 -0.80
CA ALA A 1 -5.53 17.00 -0.02
C ALA A 1 -4.18 17.43 -0.58
N TYR A 2 -3.21 16.52 -0.69
CA TYR A 2 -1.85 16.81 -1.18
C TYR A 2 -1.78 17.47 -2.55
N ARG A 3 -2.55 16.98 -3.53
CA ARG A 3 -2.61 17.60 -4.86
C ARG A 3 -3.12 19.04 -4.86
N ARG A 4 -4.12 19.35 -4.02
CA ARG A 4 -4.59 20.75 -3.82
C ARG A 4 -3.52 21.65 -3.20
N ALA A 5 -2.55 21.07 -2.49
CA ALA A 5 -1.38 21.78 -1.96
C ALA A 5 -0.18 21.77 -2.93
N GLY A 6 -0.37 21.34 -4.19
CA GLY A 6 0.69 21.31 -5.20
C GLY A 6 1.68 20.14 -5.11
N LYS A 7 1.58 19.28 -4.10
CA LYS A 7 2.54 18.19 -3.85
C LYS A 7 2.46 17.07 -4.87
N ARG A 8 3.58 16.56 -5.36
CA ARG A 8 3.66 15.35 -6.18
C ARG A 8 3.46 14.11 -5.31
N VAL A 9 2.62 13.19 -5.75
CA VAL A 9 2.22 12.00 -4.97
C VAL A 9 2.60 10.73 -5.70
N GLY A 10 3.39 9.88 -5.07
CA GLY A 10 3.60 8.50 -5.46
C GLY A 10 2.61 7.59 -4.73
N VAL A 11 2.00 6.65 -5.45
CA VAL A 11 1.14 5.62 -4.86
C VAL A 11 1.73 4.26 -5.21
N LEU A 12 1.96 3.44 -4.18
CA LEU A 12 2.40 2.07 -4.30
C LEU A 12 1.29 1.16 -3.77
N ALA A 13 0.52 0.56 -4.67
CA ALA A 13 -0.55 -0.38 -4.32
C ALA A 13 -0.03 -1.81 -4.45
N VAL A 14 -0.13 -2.59 -3.37
CA VAL A 14 0.31 -3.98 -3.33
C VAL A 14 -0.89 -4.91 -3.27
N ASP A 15 -1.11 -5.67 -4.33
CA ASP A 15 -2.15 -6.70 -4.41
C ASP A 15 -1.56 -8.10 -4.08
N PRO A 16 -2.37 -9.06 -3.60
CA PRO A 16 -1.89 -10.41 -3.37
C PRO A 16 -1.61 -11.14 -4.69
N SER A 17 -0.54 -11.94 -4.72
CA SER A 17 -0.34 -12.91 -5.79
C SER A 17 -1.29 -14.10 -5.65
N SER A 18 -1.82 -14.58 -6.78
CA SER A 18 -2.58 -15.82 -6.87
C SER A 18 -1.70 -17.00 -6.49
N PRO A 19 -2.07 -17.82 -5.49
CA PRO A 19 -1.30 -19.00 -5.11
C PRO A 19 -1.37 -20.11 -6.16
N PHE A 20 -2.34 -20.05 -7.08
CA PHE A 20 -2.56 -21.09 -8.11
C PHE A 20 -1.88 -20.76 -9.44
N SER A 21 -1.92 -19.50 -9.86
CA SER A 21 -1.39 -19.09 -11.17
C SER A 21 -0.07 -18.32 -11.10
N GLY A 22 0.34 -17.85 -9.91
CA GLY A 22 1.51 -16.98 -9.73
C GLY A 22 1.34 -15.56 -10.27
N GLY A 23 0.24 -15.28 -10.99
CA GLY A 23 -0.13 -13.94 -11.45
C GLY A 23 -0.74 -13.10 -10.33
N ALA A 24 -1.15 -11.86 -10.64
CA ALA A 24 -1.88 -11.01 -9.70
C ALA A 24 -2.95 -10.21 -10.45
N LEU A 25 -4.10 -10.04 -9.80
CA LEU A 25 -5.12 -9.10 -10.26
C LEU A 25 -4.82 -7.76 -9.59
N LEU A 26 -4.31 -6.79 -10.37
CA LEU A 26 -3.88 -5.50 -9.85
C LEU A 26 -5.07 -4.52 -9.81
N GLY A 27 -5.96 -4.73 -8.84
CA GLY A 27 -7.30 -4.14 -8.82
C GLY A 27 -7.35 -2.69 -8.36
N ASP A 28 -6.43 -2.30 -7.47
CA ASP A 28 -6.52 -1.02 -6.75
C ASP A 28 -6.34 0.18 -7.67
N ARG A 29 -5.51 0.05 -8.71
CA ARG A 29 -5.34 1.10 -9.72
C ARG A 29 -6.65 1.48 -10.40
N ILE A 30 -7.52 0.50 -10.67
CA ILE A 30 -8.79 0.75 -11.37
C ILE A 30 -9.70 1.62 -10.51
N ARG A 31 -9.63 1.48 -9.18
CA ARG A 31 -10.39 2.31 -8.22
C ARG A 31 -9.87 3.74 -8.11
N MET A 32 -8.67 4.02 -8.62
CA MET A 32 -8.03 5.34 -8.63
C MET A 32 -8.05 6.02 -10.01
N ALA A 33 -9.01 5.65 -10.87
CA ALA A 33 -9.10 6.14 -12.26
C ALA A 33 -9.04 7.68 -12.38
N ASP A 34 -9.68 8.39 -11.44
CA ASP A 34 -9.71 9.87 -11.41
C ASP A 34 -8.32 10.52 -11.25
N HIS A 35 -7.33 9.75 -10.78
CA HIS A 35 -5.96 10.23 -10.56
C HIS A 35 -4.98 9.79 -11.64
N VAL A 36 -5.37 8.89 -12.54
CA VAL A 36 -4.49 8.35 -13.60
C VAL A 36 -4.04 9.45 -14.58
N SER A 37 -4.86 10.47 -14.79
CA SER A 37 -4.56 11.60 -15.68
C SER A 37 -3.93 12.81 -14.97
N ASP A 38 -3.77 12.79 -13.65
CA ASP A 38 -3.10 13.88 -12.91
C ASP A 38 -1.58 13.75 -13.07
N PRO A 39 -0.89 14.71 -13.74
CA PRO A 39 0.55 14.62 -13.97
C PRO A 39 1.38 14.68 -12.68
N GLY A 40 0.80 15.13 -11.57
CA GLY A 40 1.43 15.11 -10.25
C GLY A 40 1.14 13.85 -9.44
N VAL A 41 0.48 12.83 -10.01
CA VAL A 41 0.27 11.53 -9.37
C VAL A 41 0.93 10.43 -10.19
N TYR A 42 1.71 9.58 -9.53
CA TYR A 42 2.27 8.36 -10.14
C TYR A 42 1.79 7.14 -9.38
N ILE A 43 1.10 6.22 -10.07
CA ILE A 43 0.52 5.02 -9.46
C ILE A 43 1.26 3.77 -9.96
N ARG A 44 1.92 3.05 -9.04
CA ARG A 44 2.54 1.76 -9.30
C ARG A 44 1.81 0.65 -8.56
N SER A 45 1.27 -0.30 -9.33
CA SER A 45 0.75 -1.54 -8.78
C SER A 45 1.85 -2.60 -8.71
N MET A 46 1.85 -3.38 -7.64
CA MET A 46 2.78 -4.47 -7.36
C MET A 46 2.03 -5.68 -6.85
N ALA A 47 2.64 -6.86 -7.00
CA ALA A 47 2.13 -8.08 -6.41
C ALA A 47 3.10 -8.57 -5.34
N THR A 48 2.60 -9.26 -4.31
CA THR A 48 3.47 -9.84 -3.26
C THR A 48 4.49 -10.85 -3.78
N ARG A 49 4.16 -11.54 -4.89
CA ARG A 49 5.00 -12.56 -5.53
C ARG A 49 5.44 -13.67 -4.58
N GLY A 50 4.51 -14.10 -3.72
CA GLY A 50 4.76 -15.17 -2.75
C GLY A 50 5.45 -14.70 -1.46
N HIS A 51 5.69 -13.40 -1.29
CA HIS A 51 6.05 -12.84 0.01
C HIS A 51 4.89 -13.05 1.00
N LEU A 52 5.22 -13.49 2.21
CA LEU A 52 4.24 -13.85 3.25
C LEU A 52 3.71 -12.65 4.03
N GLY A 53 4.30 -11.46 3.83
CA GLY A 53 3.90 -10.19 4.42
C GLY A 53 2.86 -9.42 3.61
N GLY A 54 2.34 -8.32 4.18
CA GLY A 54 1.41 -7.40 3.51
C GLY A 54 2.04 -6.54 2.40
N LEU A 55 3.32 -6.73 2.11
CA LEU A 55 4.08 -6.01 1.10
C LEU A 55 4.70 -6.95 0.07
N ALA A 56 5.14 -6.40 -1.07
CA ALA A 56 6.06 -7.10 -1.94
C ALA A 56 7.49 -6.98 -1.40
N TRP A 57 8.32 -8.01 -1.60
CA TRP A 57 9.75 -7.96 -1.25
C TRP A 57 10.48 -6.73 -1.80
N SER A 58 10.05 -6.24 -2.97
CA SER A 58 10.62 -5.08 -3.64
C SER A 58 9.96 -3.74 -3.27
N ALA A 59 8.97 -3.73 -2.36
CA ALA A 59 8.28 -2.50 -1.96
C ALA A 59 9.22 -1.46 -1.31
N PRO A 60 10.15 -1.82 -0.39
CA PRO A 60 11.10 -0.85 0.19
C PRO A 60 12.00 -0.17 -0.86
N GLN A 61 12.37 -0.88 -1.91
CA GLN A 61 13.16 -0.35 -3.02
C GLN A 61 12.29 0.56 -3.88
N ALA A 62 11.04 0.18 -4.15
CA ALA A 62 10.10 1.01 -4.89
C ALA A 62 9.80 2.33 -4.17
N ILE A 63 9.61 2.31 -2.84
CA ILE A 63 9.43 3.52 -2.03
C ILE A 63 10.62 4.47 -2.22
N ARG A 64 11.86 3.97 -2.10
CA ARG A 64 13.07 4.78 -2.32
C ARG A 64 13.19 5.34 -3.73
N VAL A 65 12.75 4.60 -4.74
CA VAL A 65 12.71 5.10 -6.12
C VAL A 65 11.70 6.24 -6.27
N LEU A 66 10.53 6.14 -5.64
CA LEU A 66 9.52 7.20 -5.69
C LEU A 66 9.97 8.48 -4.98
N ASP A 67 10.61 8.32 -3.82
CA ASP A 67 11.25 9.41 -3.08
C ASP A 67 12.33 10.10 -3.94
N ALA A 68 13.28 9.32 -4.47
CA ALA A 68 14.33 9.83 -5.37
C ALA A 68 13.79 10.44 -6.67
N ALA A 69 12.62 10.01 -7.14
CA ALA A 69 11.93 10.58 -8.30
C ALA A 69 11.21 11.92 -7.99
N GLY A 70 11.30 12.42 -6.76
CA GLY A 70 10.76 13.71 -6.33
C GLY A 70 9.28 13.65 -5.97
N CYS A 71 8.77 12.50 -5.50
CA CYS A 71 7.44 12.47 -4.89
C CYS A 71 7.51 13.08 -3.49
N ASP A 72 6.80 14.19 -3.25
CA ASP A 72 6.74 14.82 -1.93
C ASP A 72 6.03 13.95 -0.88
N VAL A 73 5.17 13.04 -1.33
CA VAL A 73 4.44 12.08 -0.50
C VAL A 73 4.39 10.74 -1.22
N VAL A 74 4.73 9.67 -0.52
CA VAL A 74 4.54 8.29 -0.99
C VAL A 74 3.46 7.65 -0.13
N LEU A 75 2.35 7.27 -0.77
CA LEU A 75 1.29 6.48 -0.15
C LEU A 75 1.51 5.01 -0.50
N VAL A 76 1.50 4.15 0.50
CA VAL A 76 1.65 2.70 0.31
C VAL A 76 0.39 2.03 0.81
N GLU A 77 -0.26 1.28 -0.06
CA GLU A 77 -1.40 0.43 0.25
C GLU A 77 -0.91 -1.02 0.27
N THR A 78 -1.09 -1.67 1.42
CA THR A 78 -0.78 -3.08 1.63
C THR A 78 -1.90 -3.96 1.07
N VAL A 79 -1.65 -5.26 1.02
CA VAL A 79 -2.58 -6.27 0.49
C VAL A 79 -3.92 -6.30 1.21
N GLY A 80 -3.94 -5.97 2.51
CA GLY A 80 -5.13 -5.98 3.33
C GLY A 80 -5.63 -7.38 3.67
N VAL A 81 -4.82 -8.24 4.30
CA VAL A 81 -5.33 -9.41 5.05
C VAL A 81 -4.39 -9.87 6.18
N GLY A 82 -4.77 -9.59 7.43
CA GLY A 82 -4.26 -10.31 8.61
C GLY A 82 -3.04 -9.72 9.30
N GLN A 83 -2.42 -10.52 10.17
CA GLN A 83 -1.34 -10.07 11.07
C GLN A 83 0.02 -9.90 10.38
N SER A 84 0.14 -10.34 9.12
CA SER A 84 1.36 -10.22 8.34
C SER A 84 1.56 -8.81 7.76
N GLU A 85 0.61 -7.90 8.00
CA GLU A 85 0.60 -6.55 7.43
C GLU A 85 1.44 -5.54 8.24
N VAL A 86 1.95 -5.91 9.40
CA VAL A 86 2.70 -5.01 10.31
C VAL A 86 4.04 -4.55 9.72
N GLU A 87 4.54 -5.21 8.68
CA GLU A 87 5.79 -4.83 8.01
C GLU A 87 5.81 -3.37 7.57
N ILE A 88 4.66 -2.81 7.19
CA ILE A 88 4.54 -1.40 6.78
C ILE A 88 4.96 -0.42 7.88
N ALA A 89 4.81 -0.77 9.15
CA ALA A 89 5.20 0.07 10.28
C ALA A 89 6.72 0.35 10.33
N SER A 90 7.52 -0.55 9.75
CA SER A 90 8.97 -0.37 9.62
C SER A 90 9.38 0.42 8.37
N GLN A 91 8.48 0.61 7.41
CA GLN A 91 8.76 1.17 6.08
C GLN A 91 8.18 2.58 5.89
N ALA A 92 7.22 3.00 6.72
CA ALA A 92 6.52 4.27 6.60
C ALA A 92 6.75 5.16 7.82
N ASP A 93 6.88 6.47 7.59
CA ASP A 93 6.97 7.47 8.66
C ASP A 93 5.68 7.57 9.48
N THR A 94 4.55 7.21 8.87
CA THR A 94 3.24 7.19 9.50
C THR A 94 2.43 6.04 8.93
N SER A 95 1.94 5.18 9.81
CA SER A 95 1.04 4.08 9.45
C SER A 95 -0.40 4.45 9.79
N VAL A 96 -1.30 4.18 8.85
CA VAL A 96 -2.74 4.37 9.04
C VAL A 96 -3.41 3.02 8.84
N VAL A 97 -4.23 2.63 9.81
CA VAL A 97 -5.01 1.40 9.75
C VAL A 97 -6.46 1.75 9.47
N LEU A 98 -7.00 1.20 8.37
CA LEU A 98 -8.39 1.33 8.00
C LEU A 98 -9.16 0.07 8.45
N LEU A 99 -10.13 0.26 9.33
CA LEU A 99 -10.99 -0.82 9.84
C LEU A 99 -12.43 -0.56 9.37
N ALA A 100 -13.10 -1.61 8.88
CA ALA A 100 -14.53 -1.53 8.68
C ALA A 100 -15.26 -1.66 10.03
N PRO A 101 -16.35 -0.90 10.26
CA PRO A 101 -17.16 -1.05 11.47
C PRO A 101 -17.59 -2.51 11.69
N GLY A 102 -17.39 -3.03 12.90
CA GLY A 102 -17.82 -4.38 13.28
C GLY A 102 -16.84 -5.53 12.99
N MET A 103 -15.63 -5.25 12.49
CA MET A 103 -14.60 -6.28 12.16
C MET A 103 -13.82 -6.85 13.37
N GLY A 104 -14.13 -6.45 14.61
CA GLY A 104 -13.50 -7.00 15.81
C GLY A 104 -13.45 -6.01 16.97
N ASP A 105 -13.27 -6.54 18.18
CA ASP A 105 -12.95 -5.75 19.38
C ASP A 105 -11.46 -5.34 19.39
N GLY A 106 -11.08 -4.47 20.34
CA GLY A 106 -9.67 -4.03 20.48
C GLY A 106 -8.68 -5.18 20.69
N ILE A 107 -9.14 -6.36 21.12
CA ILE A 107 -8.29 -7.55 21.29
C ILE A 107 -7.84 -8.09 19.93
N GLN A 108 -8.70 -8.07 18.91
CA GLN A 108 -8.29 -8.50 17.57
C GLN A 108 -7.27 -7.54 16.93
N ALA A 109 -7.40 -6.24 17.19
CA ALA A 109 -6.41 -5.25 16.77
C ALA A 109 -5.06 -5.44 17.47
N ALA A 110 -5.06 -5.63 18.81
CA ALA A 110 -3.85 -5.93 19.56
C ALA A 110 -3.18 -7.23 19.12
N LYS A 111 -3.98 -8.29 18.88
CA LYS A 111 -3.46 -9.55 18.36
C LYS A 111 -2.77 -9.35 17.01
N ALA A 112 -3.30 -8.49 16.15
CA ALA A 112 -2.71 -8.21 14.83
C ALA A 112 -1.46 -7.30 14.87
N GLY A 113 -0.98 -6.92 16.05
CA GLY A 113 0.17 -6.02 16.20
C GLY A 113 -0.11 -4.58 15.77
N ILE A 114 -1.38 -4.19 15.73
CA ILE A 114 -1.85 -2.86 15.31
C ILE A 114 -1.91 -1.87 16.49
N LEU A 115 -2.11 -2.39 17.72
CA LEU A 115 -2.13 -1.64 18.98
C LEU A 115 -0.92 -2.06 19.83
#